data_AF-A0A4T0FL73-F1
#
_entry.id   AF-A0A4T0FL73-F1
#
_cell.length_a   1.000
_cell.length_b   1.000
_cell.length_c   1.000
_cell.angle_alpha   90.00
_cell.angle_beta   90.00
_cell.angle_gamma   90.00
#
_symmetry.space_group_name_H-M   'P 1'
#
loop_
_entity.id
_entity.type
_entity.pdbx_description
1 polymer ?
#
loop_
_entity_poly.entity_id
_entity_poly.type
_entity_poly.pdbx_seq_one_letter_code
_entity_poly.pdbx_strand_id
1 'polypeptide(L)'
;MNLSSSKKRKSSTGSSALEGNDAAFTRFEKHSDIPYTPPIISKEIPSSVYHKHHKTTASIAHPKPSQRGYYTAAVKRWLIRLTRLISMRGVIITVVLLSLFGIYKAYTHALSFISQQPANNNNTKTSIDHQSTSMLITNGVLNRDDPYKLLSDMDILTHRTSVKFNQRDDAQADVDAVVYLRHRADNLVFIVANLCSDPLSDIIRSVTVYNNNHLETLSIEDFAASQCPSSKLNVVNSDDNLGHLAKYTACAETSSRYCLIQDDDYILPPSIIRAMRFLRDLDPDGAPVVPVTSEGYVQARWEQCMNAPDYGIHTCGYALGTGALLSSHVSHLFVDHMLSELKQKLSEKDLANADEFFSILANNMSPLVVTVPSICDLVQRKTDEAQAYTYYDDALHALLYHLPEPTFTHSLKPNMKHSTLLNSIKAIGDDGLVFFTNVELLPLVGARDSWNGQTTFRRWVELRKMELTLSRTLETIESGYGALFDRDPYSNFKSFGAAIAGDYVGWKVPHTSTALHLATDSTRIFASVDTEYSSDGVAWISHGHTLNCHPARMHNRHGKRLFECSTPLIHGHDYVRFVMDKDMEDSVEWSIHEAWMA
;
A
#
# COMPACT_ATOMS: atom_id res chain seq x y z
N MET A 1 9.77 -57.43 -6.24
CA MET A 1 10.10 -58.66 -5.47
C MET A 1 10.30 -58.27 -4.01
N ASN A 2 9.55 -58.92 -3.11
CA ASN A 2 9.60 -59.00 -1.63
C ASN A 2 9.58 -57.67 -0.82
N LEU A 3 8.47 -57.26 -0.19
CA LEU A 3 7.70 -57.76 0.98
C LEU A 3 8.35 -57.55 2.37
N SER A 4 7.53 -56.93 3.25
CA SER A 4 7.40 -57.13 4.72
C SER A 4 8.41 -56.36 5.61
N SER A 5 8.03 -55.70 6.72
CA SER A 5 6.99 -56.04 7.71
C SER A 5 6.50 -54.84 8.54
N SER A 6 5.26 -54.96 9.01
CA SER A 6 4.58 -54.11 9.99
C SER A 6 5.01 -54.40 11.43
N LYS A 7 4.85 -53.42 12.35
CA LYS A 7 4.59 -53.72 13.77
C LYS A 7 3.58 -52.74 14.38
N LYS A 8 2.36 -53.26 14.63
CA LYS A 8 1.34 -52.73 15.53
C LYS A 8 1.80 -52.86 16.99
N ARG A 9 1.49 -51.89 17.84
CA ARG A 9 1.41 -52.07 19.31
C ARG A 9 0.06 -51.58 19.83
N LYS A 10 -0.58 -52.46 20.61
CA LYS A 10 -1.89 -52.31 21.26
C LYS A 10 -1.75 -51.64 22.64
N SER A 11 -2.87 -51.05 23.02
CA SER A 11 -3.35 -50.55 24.32
C SER A 11 -2.94 -51.33 25.59
N SER A 12 -2.84 -50.60 26.69
CA SER A 12 -3.21 -51.09 28.02
C SER A 12 -3.92 -50.00 28.82
N THR A 13 -5.14 -50.31 29.25
CA THR A 13 -5.97 -49.64 30.25
C THR A 13 -5.40 -49.83 31.65
N GLY A 14 -5.54 -48.81 32.50
CA GLY A 14 -5.25 -48.89 33.94
C GLY A 14 -6.14 -47.92 34.70
N SER A 15 -7.11 -48.48 35.42
CA SER A 15 -8.02 -47.80 36.35
C SER A 15 -7.50 -47.99 37.76
N SER A 16 -7.54 -46.94 38.59
CA SER A 16 -7.64 -47.08 40.04
C SER A 16 -8.22 -45.81 40.66
N ALA A 17 -9.33 -45.99 41.34
CA ALA A 17 -10.04 -45.05 42.20
C ALA A 17 -9.37 -44.88 43.56
N LEU A 18 -9.67 -43.75 44.24
CA LEU A 18 -9.79 -43.52 45.69
C LEU A 18 -10.38 -42.08 45.80
N GLU A 19 -11.66 -41.92 46.18
CA GLU A 19 -12.12 -41.56 47.55
C GLU A 19 -11.28 -40.44 48.18
N GLY A 20 -11.79 -39.32 48.67
CA GLY A 20 -13.12 -38.82 49.00
C GLY A 20 -12.92 -37.74 50.08
N ASN A 21 -13.69 -36.64 50.06
CA ASN A 21 -14.22 -35.97 51.26
C ASN A 21 -15.05 -34.74 50.90
N ASP A 22 -16.31 -34.83 51.32
CA ASP A 22 -17.34 -33.80 51.39
C ASP A 22 -17.12 -32.81 52.54
N ALA A 23 -17.58 -31.57 52.35
CA ALA A 23 -18.35 -30.73 53.29
C ALA A 23 -18.55 -29.34 52.63
N ALA A 24 -19.70 -28.94 52.07
CA ALA A 24 -21.04 -28.67 52.62
C ALA A 24 -21.22 -27.26 53.24
N PHE A 25 -22.40 -26.67 52.96
CA PHE A 25 -23.03 -25.40 53.43
C PHE A 25 -22.62 -24.10 52.69
N THR A 26 -23.50 -23.20 52.19
CA THR A 26 -24.96 -22.95 52.31
C THR A 26 -25.39 -21.97 51.19
N ARG A 27 -26.42 -22.25 50.38
CA ARG A 27 -27.82 -21.74 50.44
C ARG A 27 -27.99 -20.22 50.56
N PHE A 28 -28.52 -19.58 49.50
CA PHE A 28 -29.58 -18.57 49.61
C PHE A 28 -30.51 -18.64 48.40
N GLU A 29 -31.80 -18.44 48.68
CA GLU A 29 -32.97 -18.72 47.85
C GLU A 29 -33.44 -17.53 47.00
N LYS A 30 -34.03 -17.89 45.85
CA LYS A 30 -35.20 -17.33 45.12
C LYS A 30 -35.79 -15.96 45.49
N HIS A 31 -36.14 -15.21 44.44
CA HIS A 31 -37.49 -14.78 43.97
C HIS A 31 -37.25 -13.61 42.96
N SER A 32 -37.94 -13.38 41.84
CA SER A 32 -39.29 -13.70 41.36
C SER A 32 -39.47 -13.24 39.88
N ASP A 33 -40.13 -14.07 39.07
CA ASP A 33 -41.29 -13.83 38.16
C ASP A 33 -41.23 -12.77 37.01
N ILE A 34 -41.13 -13.16 35.71
CA ILE A 34 -42.17 -13.44 34.64
C ILE A 34 -42.62 -12.16 33.86
N PRO A 35 -43.03 -12.16 32.54
CA PRO A 35 -43.30 -13.25 31.55
C PRO A 35 -42.57 -13.10 30.18
N TYR A 36 -41.99 -14.15 29.59
CA TYR A 36 -42.52 -15.08 28.57
C TYR A 36 -43.75 -14.69 27.72
N THR A 37 -43.54 -14.54 26.41
CA THR A 37 -44.57 -14.60 25.35
C THR A 37 -44.18 -15.64 24.28
N PRO A 38 -45.18 -16.28 23.62
CA PRO A 38 -45.06 -17.61 23.00
C PRO A 38 -44.51 -17.62 21.55
N PRO A 39 -44.16 -18.81 21.01
CA PRO A 39 -43.52 -18.95 19.70
C PRO A 39 -44.53 -18.86 18.56
N ILE A 40 -44.16 -18.15 17.49
CA ILE A 40 -44.87 -18.18 16.21
C ILE A 40 -44.21 -19.23 15.32
N ILE A 41 -45.01 -20.23 14.94
CA ILE A 41 -44.66 -21.32 14.02
C ILE A 41 -44.81 -20.83 12.57
N SER A 42 -43.75 -21.09 11.81
CA SER A 42 -43.59 -21.29 10.36
C SER A 42 -44.51 -20.56 9.38
N LYS A 43 -43.89 -19.80 8.47
CA LYS A 43 -44.22 -19.88 7.05
C LYS A 43 -42.95 -19.95 6.21
N GLU A 44 -43.02 -20.86 5.25
CA GLU A 44 -42.01 -21.27 4.28
C GLU A 44 -41.33 -20.08 3.59
N ILE A 45 -40.01 -20.17 3.44
CA ILE A 45 -39.19 -19.26 2.63
C ILE A 45 -39.07 -19.89 1.23
N PRO A 46 -39.59 -19.28 0.15
CA PRO A 46 -39.19 -19.65 -1.19
C PRO A 46 -37.79 -19.08 -1.47
N SER A 47 -36.89 -19.98 -1.81
CA SER A 47 -35.59 -19.70 -2.40
C SER A 47 -35.74 -18.97 -3.76
N SER A 48 -35.66 -17.64 -3.75
CA SER A 48 -35.16 -16.84 -4.89
C SER A 48 -35.06 -15.37 -4.50
N VAL A 49 -33.89 -14.93 -4.02
CA VAL A 49 -33.56 -13.50 -3.98
C VAL A 49 -32.45 -13.27 -5.00
N TYR A 50 -32.88 -12.81 -6.18
CA TYR A 50 -32.05 -12.19 -7.18
C TYR A 50 -31.18 -11.09 -6.55
N HIS A 51 -29.89 -11.07 -6.87
CA HIS A 51 -29.03 -9.91 -6.67
C HIS A 51 -29.68 -8.69 -7.34
N LYS A 52 -30.22 -7.78 -6.50
CA LYS A 52 -30.61 -6.44 -6.93
C LYS A 52 -29.31 -5.64 -7.02
N HIS A 53 -28.75 -5.55 -8.22
CA HIS A 53 -27.76 -4.52 -8.52
C HIS A 53 -28.38 -3.16 -8.18
N HIS A 54 -27.78 -2.46 -7.22
CA HIS A 54 -27.98 -1.03 -7.05
C HIS A 54 -27.49 -0.34 -8.33
N LYS A 55 -28.43 -0.09 -9.26
CA LYS A 55 -28.23 0.90 -10.32
C LYS A 55 -28.22 2.27 -9.65
N THR A 56 -27.04 2.84 -9.47
CA THR A 56 -26.87 4.29 -9.43
C THR A 56 -27.30 4.85 -10.78
N THR A 57 -28.57 5.21 -10.91
CA THR A 57 -29.05 5.97 -12.07
C THR A 57 -28.49 7.38 -11.98
N ALA A 58 -27.36 7.61 -12.67
CA ALA A 58 -26.99 8.94 -13.12
C ALA A 58 -28.09 9.42 -14.08
N SER A 59 -28.84 10.44 -13.68
CA SER A 59 -29.80 11.13 -14.54
C SER A 59 -29.06 11.79 -15.70
N ILE A 60 -29.14 11.18 -16.88
CA ILE A 60 -28.70 11.79 -18.13
C ILE A 60 -29.80 12.77 -18.56
N ALA A 61 -29.60 14.05 -18.23
CA ALA A 61 -30.39 15.14 -18.80
C ALA A 61 -29.87 15.46 -20.22
N HIS A 62 -30.54 14.92 -21.25
CA HIS A 62 -30.36 15.41 -22.62
C HIS A 62 -31.09 16.76 -22.81
N PRO A 63 -30.45 17.78 -23.42
CA PRO A 63 -31.14 19.02 -23.76
C PRO A 63 -32.10 18.81 -24.94
N LYS A 64 -33.35 19.27 -24.80
CA LYS A 64 -34.30 19.41 -25.92
C LYS A 64 -33.81 20.49 -26.90
N PRO A 65 -34.09 20.36 -28.21
CA PRO A 65 -33.67 21.33 -29.21
C PRO A 65 -34.51 22.61 -29.09
N SER A 66 -33.87 23.75 -28.87
CA SER A 66 -34.52 25.06 -28.85
C SER A 66 -34.75 25.57 -30.27
N GLN A 67 -35.99 25.96 -30.53
CA GLN A 67 -36.45 26.59 -31.76
C GLN A 67 -35.69 27.87 -32.10
N ARG A 68 -35.21 27.95 -33.34
CA ARG A 68 -34.75 29.17 -34.01
C ARG A 68 -35.94 29.98 -34.51
N GLY A 69 -35.99 31.26 -34.15
CA GLY A 69 -36.78 32.27 -34.86
C GLY A 69 -36.98 33.53 -34.02
N TYR A 70 -36.65 34.70 -34.59
CA TYR A 70 -36.92 36.06 -34.09
C TYR A 70 -35.95 36.74 -33.10
N TYR A 71 -34.64 36.81 -33.39
CA TYR A 71 -33.76 37.81 -32.73
C TYR A 71 -32.60 38.27 -33.62
N THR A 72 -32.86 38.93 -34.75
CA THR A 72 -31.78 39.46 -35.62
C THR A 72 -31.73 40.99 -35.75
N ALA A 73 -32.78 41.72 -35.36
CA ALA A 73 -32.80 43.19 -35.47
C ALA A 73 -32.39 43.95 -34.17
N ALA A 74 -32.59 43.34 -32.99
CA ALA A 74 -32.28 43.97 -31.70
C ALA A 74 -30.79 43.78 -31.31
N VAL A 75 -30.23 42.61 -31.60
CA VAL A 75 -28.83 42.25 -31.28
C VAL A 75 -27.83 43.11 -32.06
N LYS A 76 -28.16 43.46 -33.31
CA LYS A 76 -27.30 44.31 -34.17
C LYS A 76 -27.22 45.77 -33.67
N ARG A 77 -28.29 46.31 -33.06
CA ARG A 77 -28.27 47.65 -32.44
C ARG A 77 -27.57 47.68 -31.08
N TRP A 78 -27.59 46.55 -30.35
CA TRP A 78 -26.87 46.40 -29.10
C TRP A 78 -25.35 46.26 -29.29
N LEU A 79 -24.90 45.48 -30.29
CA LEU A 79 -23.48 45.30 -30.63
C LEU A 79 -22.77 46.59 -31.09
N ILE A 80 -23.49 47.52 -31.73
CA ILE A 80 -22.93 48.83 -32.15
C ILE A 80 -22.79 49.80 -30.97
N ARG A 81 -23.59 49.65 -29.91
CA ARG A 81 -23.42 50.43 -28.67
C ARG A 81 -22.32 49.84 -27.78
N LEU A 82 -22.14 48.52 -27.79
CA LEU A 82 -21.09 47.83 -27.02
C LEU A 82 -19.68 48.16 -27.54
N THR A 83 -19.50 48.24 -28.86
CA THR A 83 -18.19 48.57 -29.48
C THR A 83 -17.69 49.98 -29.18
N ARG A 84 -18.60 50.95 -28.91
CA ARG A 84 -18.21 52.30 -28.45
C ARG A 84 -17.87 52.38 -26.96
N LEU A 85 -18.43 51.49 -26.13
CA LEU A 85 -18.13 51.40 -24.69
C LEU A 85 -16.83 50.65 -24.39
N ILE A 86 -16.46 49.69 -25.25
CA ILE A 86 -15.22 48.91 -25.12
C ILE A 86 -13.98 49.77 -25.46
N SER A 87 -14.10 50.77 -26.32
CA SER A 87 -12.97 51.66 -26.69
C SER A 87 -12.47 52.51 -25.52
N MET A 88 -13.34 52.99 -24.62
CA MET A 88 -12.94 53.78 -23.44
C MET A 88 -12.51 52.91 -22.26
N ARG A 89 -13.18 51.76 -22.03
CA ARG A 89 -12.79 50.83 -20.96
C ARG A 89 -11.49 50.08 -21.28
N GLY A 90 -11.21 49.81 -22.56
CA GLY A 90 -9.96 49.21 -23.01
C GLY A 90 -8.75 50.08 -22.67
N VAL A 91 -8.84 51.40 -22.88
CA VAL A 91 -7.74 52.32 -22.53
C VAL A 91 -7.49 52.34 -21.01
N ILE A 92 -8.54 52.37 -20.19
CA ILE A 92 -8.39 52.33 -18.73
C ILE A 92 -7.76 51.01 -18.27
N ILE A 93 -8.21 49.87 -18.80
CA ILE A 93 -7.64 48.56 -18.47
C ILE A 93 -6.17 48.48 -18.89
N THR A 94 -5.81 48.97 -20.07
CA THR A 94 -4.41 48.99 -20.53
C THR A 94 -3.53 49.89 -19.65
N VAL A 95 -4.03 51.06 -19.24
CA VAL A 95 -3.28 51.96 -18.33
C VAL A 95 -3.09 51.31 -16.95
N VAL A 96 -4.11 50.63 -16.42
CA VAL A 96 -4.01 49.90 -15.14
C VAL A 96 -3.01 48.74 -15.25
N LEU A 97 -3.07 47.95 -16.33
CA LEU A 97 -2.14 46.83 -16.55
C LEU A 97 -0.69 47.31 -16.72
N LEU A 98 -0.45 48.40 -17.45
CA LEU A 98 0.88 49.00 -17.58
C LEU A 98 1.40 49.56 -16.25
N SER A 99 0.52 50.14 -15.43
CA SER A 99 0.87 50.63 -14.09
C SER A 99 1.25 49.48 -13.15
N LEU A 100 0.46 48.39 -13.14
CA LEU A 100 0.75 47.18 -12.37
C LEU A 100 2.04 46.51 -12.82
N PHE A 101 2.31 46.48 -14.14
CA PHE A 101 3.57 45.96 -14.66
C PHE A 101 4.78 46.81 -14.24
N GLY A 102 4.63 48.14 -14.20
CA GLY A 102 5.63 49.05 -13.66
C GLY A 102 5.92 48.81 -12.17
N ILE A 103 4.88 48.63 -11.35
CA ILE A 103 5.00 48.30 -9.92
C ILE A 103 5.70 46.94 -9.74
N TYR A 104 5.33 45.93 -10.54
CA TYR A 104 5.97 44.61 -10.50
C TYR A 104 7.46 44.67 -10.87
N LYS A 105 7.82 45.46 -11.89
CA LYS A 105 9.23 45.68 -12.24
C LYS A 105 10.00 46.41 -11.14
N ALA A 106 9.40 47.42 -10.51
CA ALA A 106 10.03 48.12 -9.38
C ALA A 106 10.21 47.19 -8.17
N TYR A 107 9.23 46.33 -7.90
CA TYR A 107 9.28 45.34 -6.82
C TYR A 107 10.36 44.28 -7.04
N THR A 108 10.48 43.75 -8.26
CA THR A 108 11.54 42.78 -8.60
C THR A 108 12.93 43.40 -8.55
N HIS A 109 13.07 44.68 -8.93
CA HIS A 109 14.33 45.42 -8.77
C HIS A 109 14.69 45.74 -7.31
N ALA A 110 13.69 45.97 -6.46
CA ALA A 110 13.91 46.15 -5.02
C ALA A 110 14.34 44.83 -4.35
N LEU A 111 13.74 43.71 -4.75
CA LEU A 111 14.10 42.37 -4.28
C LEU A 111 15.53 41.98 -4.67
N SER A 112 15.98 42.30 -5.89
CA SER A 112 17.36 42.03 -6.29
C SER A 112 18.38 42.88 -5.52
N PHE A 113 17.99 44.06 -5.05
CA PHE A 113 18.83 44.91 -4.20
C PHE A 113 18.92 44.40 -2.75
N ILE A 114 17.83 43.83 -2.22
CA ILE A 114 17.80 43.21 -0.89
C ILE A 114 18.62 41.91 -0.87
N SER A 115 18.69 41.19 -2.00
CA SER A 115 19.47 39.96 -2.16
C SER A 115 21.00 40.15 -2.14
N GLN A 116 21.51 41.38 -2.06
CA GLN A 116 22.96 41.65 -2.06
C GLN A 116 23.51 42.13 -0.71
N GLN A 117 22.74 42.08 0.38
CA GLN A 117 23.32 42.34 1.70
C GLN A 117 24.11 41.12 2.22
N PRO A 118 25.37 41.31 2.67
CA PRO A 118 26.13 40.25 3.32
C PRO A 118 25.48 39.90 4.65
N ALA A 119 25.23 38.61 4.85
CA ALA A 119 24.61 38.07 6.06
C ALA A 119 25.47 38.40 7.29
N ASN A 120 24.95 39.27 8.14
CA ASN A 120 25.47 39.49 9.48
C ASN A 120 24.80 38.49 10.43
N ASN A 121 25.58 37.53 10.91
CA ASN A 121 25.15 36.51 11.87
C ASN A 121 24.69 37.16 13.19
N ASN A 122 23.42 37.00 13.53
CA ASN A 122 22.97 37.03 14.92
C ASN A 122 21.90 35.96 15.14
N ASN A 123 22.30 34.94 15.90
CA ASN A 123 21.51 33.79 16.31
C ASN A 123 20.52 34.17 17.41
N THR A 124 19.23 34.07 17.11
CA THR A 124 18.21 33.66 18.08
C THR A 124 17.11 32.93 17.31
N LYS A 125 17.21 31.60 17.25
CA LYS A 125 16.20 30.71 16.67
C LYS A 125 15.66 29.84 17.79
N THR A 126 14.43 30.10 18.20
CA THR A 126 13.59 29.11 18.89
C THR A 126 12.89 28.30 17.79
N SER A 127 13.43 27.12 17.44
CA SER A 127 12.69 26.10 16.68
C SER A 127 12.40 24.91 17.59
N ILE A 128 11.15 24.48 17.55
CA ILE A 128 10.73 23.15 17.97
C ILE A 128 11.02 22.28 16.75
N ASP A 129 12.17 21.63 16.75
CA ASP A 129 12.59 20.66 15.73
C ASP A 129 11.97 19.30 16.07
N HIS A 130 11.03 18.83 15.23
CA HIS A 130 10.86 17.40 15.02
C HIS A 130 11.83 16.99 13.93
N GLN A 131 13.00 16.49 14.34
CA GLN A 131 13.95 15.85 13.44
C GLN A 131 13.36 14.53 12.94
N SER A 132 12.85 14.52 11.70
CA SER A 132 12.90 13.30 10.89
C SER A 132 14.38 13.04 10.62
N THR A 133 14.94 11.99 11.24
CA THR A 133 16.33 11.59 11.06
C THR A 133 16.49 10.98 9.67
N SER A 134 16.55 11.84 8.65
CA SER A 134 17.19 11.47 7.40
C SER A 134 18.66 11.24 7.76
N MET A 135 19.04 9.96 7.91
CA MET A 135 20.42 9.59 8.18
C MET A 135 21.17 9.76 6.86
N LEU A 136 21.68 10.98 6.65
CA LEU A 136 22.64 11.23 5.59
C LEU A 136 23.87 10.36 5.87
N ILE A 137 23.95 9.20 5.19
CA ILE A 137 25.19 8.46 4.98
C ILE A 137 26.03 9.29 3.99
N THR A 138 26.33 10.54 4.36
CA THR A 138 27.19 11.40 3.57
C THR A 138 28.51 11.50 4.29
N ASN A 139 29.48 10.81 3.72
CA ASN A 139 30.92 10.98 3.94
C ASN A 139 31.53 10.26 5.16
N GLY A 140 30.78 9.40 5.84
CA GLY A 140 31.34 8.47 6.83
C GLY A 140 31.27 7.05 6.30
N VAL A 141 32.43 6.42 6.09
CA VAL A 141 32.55 4.96 5.97
C VAL A 141 31.72 4.38 7.12
N LEU A 142 30.58 3.74 6.83
CA LEU A 142 29.97 2.84 7.79
C LEU A 142 31.06 1.84 8.12
N ASN A 143 31.63 1.95 9.32
CA ASN A 143 32.77 1.15 9.68
C ASN A 143 32.33 -0.31 9.51
N ARG A 144 32.99 -1.04 8.60
CA ARG A 144 32.56 -2.38 8.12
C ARG A 144 32.54 -3.45 9.21
N ASP A 145 32.83 -3.07 10.44
CA ASP A 145 33.19 -3.99 11.51
C ASP A 145 32.01 -4.85 11.98
N ASP A 146 30.75 -4.43 11.81
CA ASP A 146 29.58 -5.31 11.98
C ASP A 146 28.26 -4.74 11.38
N PRO A 147 27.76 -5.25 10.23
CA PRO A 147 26.48 -4.82 9.67
C PRO A 147 25.27 -5.19 10.54
N TYR A 148 25.31 -6.28 11.31
CA TYR A 148 24.19 -6.66 12.18
C TYR A 148 24.02 -5.68 13.33
N LYS A 149 25.14 -5.25 13.92
CA LYS A 149 25.12 -4.23 14.96
C LYS A 149 24.49 -2.94 14.43
N LEU A 150 24.89 -2.47 13.25
CA LEU A 150 24.31 -1.26 12.66
C LEU A 150 22.81 -1.44 12.39
N LEU A 151 22.40 -2.56 11.78
CA LEU A 151 21.00 -2.84 11.51
C LEU A 151 20.17 -2.94 12.80
N SER A 152 20.77 -3.41 13.89
CA SER A 152 20.12 -3.44 15.22
C SER A 152 20.03 -2.03 15.83
N ASP A 153 21.10 -1.24 15.74
CA ASP A 153 21.14 0.16 16.19
C ASP A 153 20.13 1.04 15.41
N MET A 154 19.83 0.65 14.16
CA MET A 154 18.82 1.28 13.29
C MET A 154 17.39 0.75 13.51
N ASP A 155 17.17 -0.13 14.49
CA ASP A 155 15.87 -0.76 14.79
C ASP A 155 15.29 -1.57 13.60
N ILE A 156 16.15 -2.06 12.69
CA ILE A 156 15.77 -2.92 11.56
C ILE A 156 15.74 -4.39 12.01
N LEU A 157 16.78 -4.84 12.72
CA LEU A 157 16.86 -6.18 13.29
C LEU A 157 16.51 -6.12 14.78
N THR A 158 15.24 -6.32 15.10
CA THR A 158 14.70 -6.19 16.45
C THR A 158 13.94 -7.46 16.83
N HIS A 159 13.67 -7.63 18.12
CA HIS A 159 12.76 -8.70 18.55
C HIS A 159 11.36 -8.55 17.95
N ARG A 160 10.90 -7.33 17.61
CA ARG A 160 9.60 -7.09 16.97
C ARG A 160 9.58 -7.61 15.53
N THR A 161 10.70 -7.50 14.80
CA THR A 161 10.79 -8.00 13.42
C THR A 161 10.91 -9.52 13.31
N SER A 162 11.01 -10.23 14.45
CA SER A 162 11.06 -11.71 14.54
C SER A 162 9.68 -12.39 14.63
N VAL A 163 8.58 -11.63 14.65
CA VAL A 163 7.22 -12.18 14.78
C VAL A 163 6.89 -13.06 13.58
N LYS A 164 6.58 -14.34 13.86
CA LYS A 164 6.17 -15.31 12.84
C LYS A 164 4.66 -15.28 12.67
N PHE A 165 4.22 -14.93 11.45
CA PHE A 165 2.81 -14.85 11.09
C PHE A 165 2.10 -16.20 11.04
N ASN A 166 2.82 -17.27 10.69
CA ASN A 166 2.27 -18.61 10.53
C ASN A 166 3.25 -19.64 11.13
N GLN A 167 2.72 -20.67 11.80
CA GLN A 167 3.37 -21.99 11.80
C GLN A 167 3.02 -22.67 10.48
N ARG A 168 3.73 -22.32 9.41
CA ARG A 168 3.62 -23.12 8.19
C ARG A 168 4.26 -24.48 8.45
N ASP A 169 3.58 -25.53 8.02
CA ASP A 169 4.22 -26.85 7.82
C ASP A 169 5.29 -26.79 6.70
N ASP A 170 5.28 -25.73 5.89
CA ASP A 170 6.37 -25.37 4.98
C ASP A 170 7.55 -24.78 5.77
N ALA A 171 8.32 -25.65 6.43
CA ALA A 171 9.60 -25.30 7.05
C ALA A 171 10.68 -24.85 6.04
N GLN A 172 10.30 -24.61 4.77
CA GLN A 172 11.20 -24.30 3.68
C GLN A 172 10.89 -22.91 3.13
N ALA A 173 11.87 -22.01 3.25
CA ALA A 173 11.88 -20.72 2.60
C ALA A 173 11.59 -20.85 1.10
N ASP A 174 10.73 -19.97 0.58
CA ASP A 174 10.17 -20.05 -0.78
C ASP A 174 10.29 -18.75 -1.59
N VAL A 175 11.11 -17.81 -1.11
CA VAL A 175 11.45 -16.57 -1.78
C VAL A 175 12.93 -16.54 -2.14
N ASP A 176 13.25 -16.27 -3.40
CA ASP A 176 14.60 -15.88 -3.79
C ASP A 176 14.70 -14.37 -3.84
N ALA A 177 15.63 -13.78 -3.11
CA ALA A 177 15.87 -12.35 -3.19
C ALA A 177 16.87 -12.02 -4.30
N VAL A 178 16.57 -11.01 -5.11
CA VAL A 178 17.45 -10.44 -6.12
C VAL A 178 17.77 -9.00 -5.72
N VAL A 179 19.03 -8.74 -5.39
CA VAL A 179 19.53 -7.40 -5.07
C VAL A 179 20.24 -6.84 -6.30
N TYR A 180 19.66 -5.81 -6.89
CA TYR A 180 20.17 -5.17 -8.09
C TYR A 180 21.19 -4.08 -7.73
N LEU A 181 22.46 -4.31 -8.10
CA LEU A 181 23.51 -3.31 -7.97
C LEU A 181 23.54 -2.43 -9.22
N ARG A 182 23.26 -1.14 -9.02
CA ARG A 182 23.41 -0.13 -10.06
C ARG A 182 24.68 0.67 -9.87
N HIS A 183 24.89 1.22 -8.66
CA HIS A 183 25.94 2.21 -8.40
C HIS A 183 26.59 2.12 -7.01
N ARG A 184 25.99 1.40 -6.04
CA ARG A 184 26.31 1.54 -4.62
C ARG A 184 26.67 0.20 -3.99
N ALA A 185 27.82 -0.33 -4.37
CA ALA A 185 28.32 -1.61 -3.86
C ALA A 185 28.41 -1.64 -2.32
N ASP A 186 28.77 -0.53 -1.68
CA ASP A 186 28.90 -0.44 -0.22
C ASP A 186 27.59 -0.70 0.54
N ASN A 187 26.43 -0.45 -0.07
CA ASN A 187 25.13 -0.70 0.56
C ASN A 187 24.79 -2.19 0.59
N LEU A 188 25.31 -2.96 -0.37
CA LEU A 188 24.90 -4.33 -0.60
C LEU A 188 25.21 -5.24 0.60
N VAL A 189 26.30 -5.00 1.33
CA VAL A 189 26.65 -5.82 2.51
C VAL A 189 25.57 -5.77 3.59
N PHE A 190 24.94 -4.61 3.79
CA PHE A 190 23.87 -4.42 4.77
C PHE A 190 22.56 -5.05 4.28
N ILE A 191 22.26 -4.89 2.98
CA ILE A 191 21.08 -5.52 2.37
C ILE A 191 21.18 -7.05 2.47
N VAL A 192 22.33 -7.61 2.09
CA VAL A 192 22.59 -9.06 2.17
C VAL A 192 22.56 -9.55 3.61
N ALA A 193 23.15 -8.83 4.56
CA ALA A 193 23.08 -9.18 5.99
C ALA A 193 21.64 -9.25 6.49
N ASN A 194 20.82 -8.23 6.14
CA ASN A 194 19.40 -8.21 6.49
C ASN A 194 18.63 -9.38 5.87
N LEU A 195 18.79 -9.65 4.57
CA LEU A 195 18.10 -10.74 3.87
C LEU A 195 18.54 -12.15 4.32
N CYS A 196 19.77 -12.29 4.82
CA CYS A 196 20.27 -13.55 5.36
C CYS A 196 20.04 -13.72 6.87
N SER A 197 19.47 -12.73 7.54
CA SER A 197 19.23 -12.75 8.98
C SER A 197 18.24 -13.85 9.44
N ASP A 198 18.36 -14.26 10.70
CA ASP A 198 17.49 -15.28 11.31
C ASP A 198 15.99 -14.95 11.18
N PRO A 199 15.53 -13.68 11.38
CA PRO A 199 14.14 -13.29 11.15
C PRO A 199 13.62 -13.52 9.73
N LEU A 200 14.46 -13.80 8.73
CA LEU A 200 14.03 -14.11 7.35
C LEU A 200 14.40 -15.51 6.89
N SER A 201 14.97 -16.34 7.78
CA SER A 201 15.45 -17.69 7.46
C SER A 201 14.36 -18.66 6.94
N ASP A 202 13.11 -18.45 7.34
CA ASP A 202 11.91 -19.20 6.92
C ASP A 202 11.22 -18.62 5.68
N ILE A 203 11.70 -17.50 5.14
CA ILE A 203 11.12 -16.82 3.97
C ILE A 203 12.11 -16.76 2.82
N ILE A 204 13.30 -16.21 3.08
CA ILE A 204 14.34 -16.02 2.08
C ILE A 204 15.18 -17.30 1.98
N ARG A 205 15.08 -17.95 0.82
CA ARG A 205 15.75 -19.20 0.48
C ARG A 205 17.17 -18.97 -0.02
N SER A 206 17.33 -18.01 -0.93
CA SER A 206 18.61 -17.58 -1.49
C SER A 206 18.62 -16.07 -1.69
N VAL A 207 19.81 -15.49 -1.80
CA VAL A 207 20.04 -14.09 -2.14
C VAL A 207 20.98 -14.06 -3.34
N THR A 208 20.54 -13.45 -4.43
CA THR A 208 21.33 -13.24 -5.64
C THR A 208 21.64 -11.75 -5.75
N VAL A 209 22.91 -11.39 -5.65
CA VAL A 209 23.38 -10.05 -5.98
C VAL A 209 23.64 -10.00 -7.48
N TYR A 210 22.83 -9.22 -8.19
CA TYR A 210 22.99 -9.00 -9.62
C TYR A 210 23.78 -7.71 -9.85
N ASN A 211 25.07 -7.87 -10.17
CA ASN A 211 25.96 -6.77 -10.50
C ASN A 211 25.81 -6.35 -11.96
N ASN A 212 25.09 -5.26 -12.17
CA ASN A 212 24.89 -4.64 -13.48
C ASN A 212 25.95 -3.56 -13.80
N ASN A 213 26.93 -3.37 -12.91
CA ASN A 213 28.07 -2.46 -13.12
C ASN A 213 29.26 -3.21 -13.73
N HIS A 214 29.37 -3.19 -15.06
CA HIS A 214 30.48 -3.81 -15.82
C HIS A 214 31.89 -3.25 -15.48
N LEU A 215 31.98 -2.15 -14.73
CA LEU A 215 33.27 -1.57 -14.31
C LEU A 215 33.82 -2.21 -13.03
N GLU A 216 33.00 -2.98 -12.33
CA GLU A 216 33.34 -3.62 -11.07
C GLU A 216 33.02 -5.11 -11.16
N THR A 217 33.85 -5.95 -10.56
CA THR A 217 33.56 -7.38 -10.44
C THR A 217 33.43 -7.70 -8.98
N LEU A 218 32.27 -8.25 -8.61
CA LEU A 218 32.00 -8.69 -7.26
C LEU A 218 32.23 -10.20 -7.12
N SER A 219 32.65 -10.58 -5.93
CA SER A 219 32.88 -11.94 -5.48
C SER A 219 32.09 -12.20 -4.19
N ILE A 220 31.98 -13.46 -3.78
CA ILE A 220 31.32 -13.81 -2.51
C ILE A 220 32.10 -13.23 -1.32
N GLU A 221 33.41 -13.11 -1.46
CA GLU A 221 34.33 -12.57 -0.45
C GLU A 221 34.03 -11.11 -0.11
N ASP A 222 33.54 -10.33 -1.07
CA ASP A 222 33.12 -8.93 -0.86
C ASP A 222 31.95 -8.83 0.13
N PHE A 223 31.24 -9.93 0.35
CA PHE A 223 30.11 -10.04 1.28
C PHE A 223 30.46 -10.77 2.58
N ALA A 224 31.73 -11.06 2.86
CA ALA A 224 32.11 -11.80 4.07
C ALA A 224 31.58 -11.17 5.37
N ALA A 225 31.55 -9.83 5.45
CA ALA A 225 31.04 -9.10 6.61
C ALA A 225 29.52 -9.27 6.81
N SER A 226 28.76 -9.61 5.77
CA SER A 226 27.31 -9.87 5.88
C SER A 226 26.99 -11.15 6.67
N GLN A 227 27.99 -12.01 6.90
CA GLN A 227 27.87 -13.34 7.50
C GLN A 227 26.84 -14.23 6.79
N CYS A 228 26.44 -13.88 5.56
CA CYS A 228 25.52 -14.69 4.79
C CYS A 228 26.21 -16.00 4.39
N PRO A 229 25.59 -17.18 4.62
CA PRO A 229 26.18 -18.45 4.21
C PRO A 229 26.44 -18.47 2.70
N SER A 230 27.61 -18.94 2.27
CA SER A 230 27.94 -19.06 0.84
C SER A 230 27.01 -20.00 0.07
N SER A 231 26.33 -20.93 0.76
CA SER A 231 25.28 -21.76 0.18
C SER A 231 23.97 -21.02 -0.10
N LYS A 232 23.79 -19.82 0.49
CA LYS A 232 22.60 -18.97 0.37
C LYS A 232 22.85 -17.77 -0.57
N LEU A 233 24.10 -17.32 -0.68
CA LEU A 233 24.49 -16.15 -1.46
C LEU A 233 25.03 -16.54 -2.85
N ASN A 234 24.47 -15.94 -3.88
CA ASN A 234 24.96 -15.98 -5.26
C ASN A 234 25.34 -14.57 -5.72
N VAL A 235 26.39 -14.47 -6.54
CA VAL A 235 26.80 -13.21 -7.17
C VAL A 235 26.85 -13.44 -8.67
N VAL A 236 26.12 -12.61 -9.42
CA VAL A 236 26.08 -12.63 -10.88
C VAL A 236 26.66 -11.31 -11.37
N ASN A 237 27.78 -11.36 -12.08
CA ASN A 237 28.36 -10.20 -12.75
C ASN A 237 27.90 -10.20 -14.21
N SER A 238 27.13 -9.18 -14.60
CA SER A 238 26.66 -9.05 -15.98
C SER A 238 27.75 -8.43 -16.85
N ASP A 239 27.98 -9.05 -18.02
CA ASP A 239 28.88 -8.49 -19.05
C ASP A 239 28.25 -7.27 -19.74
N ASP A 240 26.92 -7.16 -19.73
CA ASP A 240 26.13 -6.09 -20.35
C ASP A 240 25.35 -5.28 -19.31
N ASN A 241 25.10 -4.00 -19.61
CA ASN A 241 24.20 -3.17 -18.80
C ASN A 241 22.74 -3.36 -19.23
N LEU A 242 22.03 -4.27 -18.57
CA LEU A 242 20.61 -4.55 -18.84
C LEU A 242 19.65 -3.57 -18.15
N GLY A 243 20.17 -2.58 -17.42
CA GLY A 243 19.37 -1.64 -16.63
C GLY A 243 18.40 -2.33 -15.68
N HIS A 244 17.20 -1.79 -15.53
CA HIS A 244 16.17 -2.37 -14.67
C HIS A 244 15.59 -3.69 -15.20
N LEU A 245 15.83 -4.09 -16.45
CA LEU A 245 15.37 -5.40 -16.94
C LEU A 245 16.09 -6.55 -16.22
N ALA A 246 17.34 -6.32 -15.80
CA ALA A 246 18.19 -7.33 -15.21
C ALA A 246 17.58 -8.01 -13.98
N LYS A 247 16.92 -7.23 -13.10
CA LYS A 247 16.27 -7.80 -11.90
C LYS A 247 15.07 -8.69 -12.24
N TYR A 248 14.31 -8.37 -13.30
CA TYR A 248 13.22 -9.26 -13.74
C TYR A 248 13.77 -10.52 -14.40
N THR A 249 14.83 -10.43 -15.19
CA THR A 249 15.50 -11.60 -15.77
C THR A 249 16.02 -12.53 -14.68
N ALA A 250 16.78 -12.00 -13.73
CA ALA A 250 17.26 -12.77 -12.58
C ALA A 250 16.10 -13.38 -11.79
N CYS A 251 15.01 -12.64 -11.60
CA CYS A 251 13.81 -13.11 -10.91
C CYS A 251 13.08 -14.23 -11.68
N ALA A 252 12.99 -14.13 -13.00
CA ALA A 252 12.39 -15.14 -13.88
C ALA A 252 13.20 -16.45 -13.91
N GLU A 253 14.51 -16.38 -13.68
CA GLU A 253 15.41 -17.53 -13.62
C GLU A 253 15.44 -18.23 -12.25
N THR A 254 14.80 -17.64 -11.24
CA THR A 254 14.72 -18.25 -9.90
C THR A 254 13.91 -19.54 -9.92
N SER A 255 14.32 -20.52 -9.11
CA SER A 255 13.58 -21.78 -8.96
C SER A 255 12.53 -21.72 -7.85
N SER A 256 12.50 -20.64 -7.07
CA SER A 256 11.48 -20.41 -6.04
C SER A 256 10.15 -20.03 -6.67
N ARG A 257 9.07 -20.11 -5.87
CA ARG A 257 7.74 -19.68 -6.32
C ARG A 257 7.65 -18.16 -6.42
N TYR A 258 8.31 -17.48 -5.49
CA TYR A 258 8.31 -16.03 -5.40
C TYR A 258 9.73 -15.51 -5.46
N CYS A 259 9.84 -14.26 -5.88
CA CYS A 259 11.10 -13.56 -5.83
C CYS A 259 10.90 -12.11 -5.36
N LEU A 260 11.82 -11.67 -4.50
CA LEU A 260 11.89 -10.33 -3.95
C LEU A 260 12.97 -9.57 -4.72
N ILE A 261 12.59 -8.60 -5.55
CA ILE A 261 13.55 -7.69 -6.20
C ILE A 261 13.73 -6.44 -5.33
N GLN A 262 14.94 -5.92 -5.22
CA GLN A 262 15.24 -4.68 -4.47
C GLN A 262 16.48 -4.00 -5.06
N ASP A 263 16.47 -2.67 -5.15
CA ASP A 263 17.64 -1.89 -5.59
C ASP A 263 18.66 -1.69 -4.43
N ASP A 264 19.86 -1.23 -4.77
CA ASP A 264 20.99 -0.98 -3.86
C ASP A 264 20.85 0.28 -2.98
N ASP A 265 19.65 0.87 -2.91
CA ASP A 265 19.40 2.15 -2.25
C ASP A 265 18.59 2.05 -0.96
N TYR A 266 17.98 0.90 -0.71
CA TYR A 266 17.01 0.73 0.36
C TYR A 266 17.35 -0.49 1.20
N ILE A 267 16.90 -0.50 2.46
CA ILE A 267 16.87 -1.70 3.31
C ILE A 267 15.43 -1.90 3.77
N LEU A 268 14.85 -3.06 3.44
CA LEU A 268 13.52 -3.43 3.91
C LEU A 268 13.60 -4.15 5.25
N PRO A 269 12.88 -3.70 6.28
CA PRO A 269 12.82 -4.45 7.53
C PRO A 269 12.24 -5.86 7.35
N PRO A 270 12.67 -6.86 8.14
CA PRO A 270 12.11 -8.21 8.06
C PRO A 270 10.60 -8.28 8.25
N SER A 271 10.03 -7.44 9.12
CA SER A 271 8.58 -7.32 9.32
C SER A 271 7.84 -6.99 8.03
N ILE A 272 8.41 -6.08 7.23
CA ILE A 272 7.86 -5.65 5.93
C ILE A 272 7.93 -6.79 4.93
N ILE A 273 9.08 -7.45 4.78
CA ILE A 273 9.21 -8.60 3.87
C ILE A 273 8.26 -9.74 4.26
N ARG A 274 8.11 -10.01 5.56
CA ARG A 274 7.14 -10.97 6.09
C ARG A 274 5.71 -10.60 5.72
N ALA A 275 5.33 -9.33 5.89
CA ALA A 275 4.01 -8.86 5.50
C ALA A 275 3.80 -8.96 3.99
N MET A 276 4.80 -8.60 3.18
CA MET A 276 4.73 -8.76 1.73
C MET A 276 4.50 -10.23 1.33
N ARG A 277 5.25 -11.14 1.96
CA ARG A 277 5.09 -12.58 1.75
C ARG A 277 3.71 -13.07 2.16
N PHE A 278 3.18 -12.58 3.27
CA PHE A 278 1.82 -12.91 3.66
C PHE A 278 0.78 -12.47 2.62
N LEU A 279 0.87 -11.24 2.11
CA LEU A 279 -0.05 -10.75 1.07
C LEU A 279 -0.02 -11.62 -0.18
N ARG A 280 1.16 -12.16 -0.48
CA ARG A 280 1.36 -13.09 -1.57
C ARG A 280 0.65 -14.43 -1.38
N ASP A 281 0.28 -14.82 -0.16
CA ASP A 281 -0.55 -16.02 0.06
C ASP A 281 -1.99 -15.81 -0.37
N LEU A 282 -2.47 -14.58 -0.19
CA LEU A 282 -3.82 -14.19 -0.56
C LEU A 282 -3.96 -14.03 -2.07
N ASP A 283 -2.86 -13.67 -2.74
CA ASP A 283 -2.79 -13.51 -4.18
C ASP A 283 -1.48 -14.05 -4.77
N PRO A 284 -1.33 -15.40 -4.89
CA PRO A 284 -0.07 -16.01 -5.27
C PRO A 284 0.47 -15.59 -6.64
N ASP A 285 -0.41 -15.39 -7.62
CA ASP A 285 -0.03 -15.11 -9.00
C ASP A 285 -0.52 -13.74 -9.51
N GLY A 286 -1.09 -12.91 -8.62
CA GLY A 286 -1.58 -11.59 -9.01
C GLY A 286 -0.55 -10.48 -8.81
N ALA A 287 -1.04 -9.30 -8.41
CA ALA A 287 -0.29 -8.05 -8.51
C ALA A 287 0.99 -8.05 -7.65
N PRO A 288 2.08 -7.38 -8.07
CA PRO A 288 3.26 -7.25 -7.22
C PRO A 288 2.88 -6.61 -5.88
N VAL A 289 3.59 -7.02 -4.83
CA VAL A 289 3.44 -6.44 -3.50
C VAL A 289 4.64 -5.54 -3.31
N VAL A 290 4.39 -4.26 -3.04
CA VAL A 290 5.43 -3.23 -2.96
C VAL A 290 5.38 -2.53 -1.61
N PRO A 291 6.52 -2.26 -0.96
CA PRO A 291 6.61 -1.41 0.20
C PRO A 291 6.69 0.05 -0.24
N VAL A 292 5.83 0.89 0.31
CA VAL A 292 5.81 2.32 0.00
C VAL A 292 5.62 3.14 1.27
N THR A 293 6.14 4.36 1.25
CA THR A 293 5.72 5.37 2.22
C THR A 293 4.25 5.71 2.01
N SER A 294 3.65 6.44 2.95
CA SER A 294 2.26 6.86 2.77
C SER A 294 2.05 7.80 1.57
N GLU A 295 3.04 8.62 1.23
CA GLU A 295 3.07 9.35 -0.04
C GLU A 295 3.02 8.38 -1.22
N GLY A 296 3.91 7.38 -1.23
CA GLY A 296 3.96 6.38 -2.29
C GLY A 296 2.67 5.57 -2.41
N TYR A 297 1.91 5.36 -1.32
CA TYR A 297 0.58 4.75 -1.37
C TYR A 297 -0.40 5.59 -2.18
N VAL A 298 -0.45 6.90 -1.92
CA VAL A 298 -1.33 7.82 -2.66
C VAL A 298 -0.91 7.95 -4.13
N GLN A 299 0.40 7.96 -4.39
CA GLN A 299 0.93 7.93 -5.75
C GLN A 299 0.51 6.65 -6.48
N ALA A 300 0.80 5.48 -5.92
CA ALA A 300 0.60 4.18 -6.56
C ALA A 300 -0.88 3.76 -6.72
N ARG A 301 -1.79 4.36 -5.94
CA ARG A 301 -3.23 4.00 -5.93
C ARG A 301 -4.15 5.06 -6.51
N TRP A 302 -3.68 6.30 -6.65
CA TRP A 302 -4.55 7.40 -7.05
C TRP A 302 -3.88 8.40 -7.99
N GLU A 303 -2.78 9.07 -7.60
CA GLU A 303 -2.21 10.14 -8.44
C GLU A 303 -1.66 9.62 -9.77
N GLN A 304 -1.00 8.46 -9.74
CA GLN A 304 -0.36 7.85 -10.90
C GLN A 304 -1.23 6.74 -11.52
N CYS A 305 -2.50 6.62 -11.11
CA CYS A 305 -3.44 5.66 -11.70
C CYS A 305 -4.31 6.33 -12.77
N MET A 306 -4.43 5.65 -13.90
CA MET A 306 -5.23 6.04 -15.05
C MET A 306 -6.28 4.96 -15.34
N ASN A 307 -7.51 5.41 -15.55
CA ASN A 307 -8.62 4.54 -15.94
C ASN A 307 -9.18 5.05 -17.26
N ALA A 308 -9.29 4.19 -18.26
CA ALA A 308 -9.85 4.50 -19.56
C ALA A 308 -10.71 3.31 -20.03
N PRO A 309 -11.93 3.15 -19.50
CA PRO A 309 -12.77 1.98 -19.77
C PRO A 309 -13.07 1.77 -21.25
N ASP A 310 -13.19 2.85 -22.03
CA ASP A 310 -13.41 2.80 -23.48
C ASP A 310 -12.24 2.15 -24.24
N TYR A 311 -11.06 2.13 -23.62
CA TYR A 311 -9.84 1.50 -24.14
C TYR A 311 -9.47 0.22 -23.38
N GLY A 312 -10.24 -0.19 -22.37
CA GLY A 312 -9.88 -1.33 -21.51
C GLY A 312 -8.61 -1.11 -20.68
N ILE A 313 -8.30 0.15 -20.35
CA ILE A 313 -7.11 0.52 -19.57
C ILE A 313 -7.49 0.78 -18.12
N HIS A 314 -6.78 0.14 -17.20
CA HIS A 314 -6.73 0.51 -15.79
C HIS A 314 -5.32 0.28 -15.27
N THR A 315 -4.46 1.28 -15.33
CA THR A 315 -3.03 1.10 -15.07
C THR A 315 -2.50 2.16 -14.11
N CYS A 316 -1.41 1.84 -13.40
CA CYS A 316 -0.81 2.74 -12.41
C CYS A 316 0.70 2.77 -12.56
N GLY A 317 1.29 3.97 -12.55
CA GLY A 317 2.73 4.14 -12.41
C GLY A 317 3.15 3.95 -10.94
N TYR A 318 4.20 3.16 -10.70
CA TYR A 318 4.80 3.01 -9.37
C TYR A 318 6.23 2.47 -9.49
N ALA A 319 7.11 2.92 -8.59
CA ALA A 319 8.49 2.47 -8.54
C ALA A 319 8.61 1.13 -7.80
N LEU A 320 9.36 0.20 -8.38
CA LEU A 320 9.64 -1.13 -7.83
C LEU A 320 11.01 -1.20 -7.14
N GLY A 321 11.79 -0.11 -7.21
CA GLY A 321 13.16 -0.07 -6.69
C GLY A 321 13.29 -0.17 -5.17
N THR A 322 12.30 0.30 -4.42
CA THR A 322 12.26 0.14 -2.94
C THR A 322 12.17 -1.31 -2.52
N GLY A 323 11.64 -2.17 -3.40
CA GLY A 323 11.34 -3.55 -3.13
C GLY A 323 10.08 -3.97 -3.86
N ALA A 324 10.06 -5.19 -4.39
CA ALA A 324 8.84 -5.79 -4.87
C ALA A 324 8.90 -7.30 -4.70
N LEU A 325 7.86 -7.87 -4.10
CA LEU A 325 7.68 -9.32 -4.07
C LEU A 325 6.69 -9.68 -5.16
N LEU A 326 7.08 -10.54 -6.09
CA LEU A 326 6.24 -11.05 -7.18
C LEU A 326 6.42 -12.56 -7.34
N SER A 327 5.54 -13.22 -8.09
CA SER A 327 5.77 -14.61 -8.48
C SER A 327 6.82 -14.67 -9.57
N SER A 328 7.67 -15.69 -9.54
CA SER A 328 8.70 -15.89 -10.58
C SER A 328 8.05 -16.11 -11.95
N HIS A 329 6.82 -16.63 -11.97
CA HIS A 329 6.00 -16.73 -13.18
C HIS A 329 5.65 -15.37 -13.78
N VAL A 330 5.22 -14.39 -12.97
CA VAL A 330 4.91 -13.03 -13.45
C VAL A 330 6.16 -12.36 -14.02
N SER A 331 7.33 -12.53 -13.38
CA SER A 331 8.61 -12.06 -13.92
C SER A 331 8.92 -12.68 -15.28
N HIS A 332 8.73 -13.99 -15.42
CA HIS A 332 8.97 -14.70 -16.67
C HIS A 332 8.06 -14.18 -17.80
N LEU A 333 6.76 -14.02 -17.55
CA LEU A 333 5.82 -13.48 -18.53
C LEU A 333 6.22 -12.06 -18.96
N PHE A 334 6.63 -11.22 -18.02
CA PHE A 334 7.07 -9.86 -18.31
C PHE A 334 8.35 -9.84 -19.15
N VAL A 335 9.36 -10.63 -18.77
CA VAL A 335 10.64 -10.71 -19.51
C VAL A 335 10.41 -11.24 -20.93
N ASP A 336 9.61 -12.29 -21.07
CA ASP A 336 9.23 -12.83 -22.39
C ASP A 336 8.56 -11.78 -23.25
N HIS A 337 7.59 -11.05 -22.70
CA HIS A 337 6.88 -10.00 -23.42
C HIS A 337 7.84 -8.87 -23.85
N MET A 338 8.69 -8.40 -22.94
CA MET A 338 9.70 -7.38 -23.23
C MET A 338 10.67 -7.81 -24.33
N LEU A 339 11.19 -9.04 -24.27
CA LEU A 339 12.23 -9.52 -25.17
C LEU A 339 11.71 -10.03 -26.51
N SER A 340 10.50 -10.60 -26.56
CA SER A 340 9.96 -11.20 -27.79
C SER A 340 9.07 -10.23 -28.57
N GLU A 341 8.25 -9.43 -27.90
CA GLU A 341 7.22 -8.61 -28.56
C GLU A 341 7.62 -7.13 -28.67
N LEU A 342 8.36 -6.63 -27.69
CA LEU A 342 8.68 -5.20 -27.56
C LEU A 342 10.11 -4.85 -27.96
N LYS A 343 11.06 -5.79 -27.89
CA LYS A 343 12.48 -5.55 -28.21
C LYS A 343 12.73 -4.92 -29.58
N GLN A 344 11.90 -5.22 -30.59
CA GLN A 344 12.05 -4.63 -31.93
C GLN A 344 11.48 -3.21 -32.04
N LYS A 345 10.64 -2.80 -31.08
CA LYS A 345 9.92 -1.53 -31.07
C LYS A 345 10.49 -0.54 -30.06
N LEU A 346 11.11 -1.05 -29.00
CA LEU A 346 11.72 -0.29 -27.92
C LEU A 346 13.21 -0.09 -28.19
N SER A 347 13.74 1.07 -27.78
CA SER A 347 15.18 1.28 -27.76
C SER A 347 15.83 0.52 -26.59
N GLU A 348 17.15 0.30 -26.64
CA GLU A 348 17.89 -0.27 -25.50
C GLU A 348 17.72 0.58 -24.23
N LYS A 349 17.60 1.90 -24.39
CA LYS A 349 17.31 2.82 -23.29
C LYS A 349 15.95 2.53 -22.67
N ASP A 350 14.93 2.21 -23.47
CA ASP A 350 13.58 1.92 -22.95
C ASP A 350 13.57 0.58 -22.22
N LEU A 351 14.25 -0.43 -22.78
CA LEU A 351 14.44 -1.73 -22.11
C LEU A 351 15.17 -1.57 -20.77
N ALA A 352 16.14 -0.66 -20.68
CA ALA A 352 16.84 -0.36 -19.43
C ALA A 352 15.96 0.32 -18.36
N ASN A 353 14.76 0.80 -18.70
CA ASN A 353 13.78 1.40 -17.78
C ASN A 353 12.56 0.47 -17.58
N ALA A 354 12.83 -0.83 -17.47
CA ALA A 354 11.79 -1.86 -17.37
C ALA A 354 10.81 -1.71 -16.19
N ASP A 355 11.18 -1.01 -15.11
CA ASP A 355 10.27 -0.76 -13.97
C ASP A 355 9.05 0.05 -14.40
N GLU A 356 9.28 1.13 -15.15
CA GLU A 356 8.23 1.99 -15.63
C GLU A 356 7.30 1.22 -16.59
N PHE A 357 7.87 0.39 -17.46
CA PHE A 357 7.12 -0.48 -18.35
C PHE A 357 6.32 -1.55 -17.60
N PHE A 358 6.92 -2.20 -16.59
CA PHE A 358 6.23 -3.22 -15.79
C PHE A 358 4.95 -2.65 -15.17
N SER A 359 5.07 -1.50 -14.49
CA SER A 359 3.94 -0.87 -13.79
C SER A 359 2.77 -0.54 -14.73
N ILE A 360 3.07 -0.06 -15.94
CA ILE A 360 2.06 0.35 -16.92
C ILE A 360 1.48 -0.84 -17.70
N LEU A 361 2.34 -1.74 -18.21
CA LEU A 361 1.93 -2.87 -19.04
C LEU A 361 1.18 -3.95 -18.24
N ALA A 362 1.34 -3.96 -16.91
CA ALA A 362 0.59 -4.79 -15.99
C ALA A 362 -0.93 -4.63 -16.06
N ASN A 363 -1.45 -3.52 -16.62
CA ASN A 363 -2.84 -3.19 -16.93
C ASN A 363 -3.96 -4.04 -16.28
N ASN A 364 -4.91 -3.41 -15.61
CA ASN A 364 -5.91 -4.05 -14.75
C ASN A 364 -5.31 -4.81 -13.54
N MET A 365 -4.05 -4.55 -13.23
CA MET A 365 -3.34 -5.10 -12.08
C MET A 365 -2.74 -3.95 -11.26
N SER A 366 -3.48 -3.48 -10.26
CA SER A 366 -2.97 -2.49 -9.31
C SER A 366 -2.08 -3.17 -8.27
N PRO A 367 -0.94 -2.57 -7.89
CA PRO A 367 -0.06 -3.18 -6.90
C PRO A 367 -0.79 -3.38 -5.56
N LEU A 368 -0.43 -4.46 -4.88
CA LEU A 368 -0.69 -4.61 -3.46
C LEU A 368 0.36 -3.83 -2.70
N VAL A 369 -0.04 -3.12 -1.66
CA VAL A 369 0.82 -2.10 -1.06
C VAL A 369 0.99 -2.34 0.42
N VAL A 370 2.25 -2.48 0.85
CA VAL A 370 2.65 -2.45 2.25
C VAL A 370 3.07 -1.03 2.60
N THR A 371 2.23 -0.32 3.36
CA THR A 371 2.57 1.03 3.81
C THR A 371 3.56 0.94 4.96
N VAL A 372 4.67 1.65 4.85
CA VAL A 372 5.69 1.76 5.89
C VAL A 372 5.79 3.21 6.40
N PRO A 373 6.03 3.45 7.70
CA PRO A 373 6.19 4.80 8.23
C PRO A 373 7.35 5.54 7.57
N SER A 374 8.46 4.83 7.37
CA SER A 374 9.62 5.28 6.65
C SER A 374 10.26 4.10 5.93
N ILE A 375 10.74 4.32 4.71
CA ILE A 375 11.65 3.39 4.07
C ILE A 375 13.05 3.79 4.54
N CYS A 376 13.87 2.81 4.92
CA CYS A 376 15.29 3.05 5.20
C CYS A 376 16.00 3.36 3.88
N ASP A 377 15.88 4.62 3.45
CA ASP A 377 16.54 5.16 2.27
C ASP A 377 18.00 5.47 2.63
N LEU A 378 18.91 4.78 1.98
CA LEU A 378 20.34 4.96 2.18
C LEU A 378 20.84 6.22 1.47
N VAL A 379 20.03 6.86 0.61
CA VAL A 379 20.41 8.08 -0.10
C VAL A 379 19.24 9.04 -0.35
N GLN A 380 19.41 10.29 0.06
CA GLN A 380 18.55 11.39 -0.38
C GLN A 380 18.59 11.59 -1.91
N ARG A 381 17.69 10.94 -2.65
CA ARG A 381 17.51 11.22 -4.08
C ARG A 381 16.57 12.40 -4.28
N LYS A 382 16.97 13.33 -5.14
CA LYS A 382 15.99 14.06 -5.95
C LYS A 382 15.67 13.16 -7.12
N THR A 383 14.53 12.48 -7.07
CA THR A 383 14.01 11.72 -8.22
C THR A 383 13.80 12.69 -9.39
N ASP A 384 14.30 12.33 -10.57
CA ASP A 384 13.93 13.03 -11.80
C ASP A 384 12.57 12.52 -12.27
N GLU A 385 11.51 12.90 -11.54
CA GLU A 385 10.14 12.53 -11.87
C GLU A 385 9.78 12.85 -13.32
N ALA A 386 10.35 13.93 -13.88
CA ALA A 386 10.06 14.34 -15.24
C ALA A 386 10.52 13.30 -16.27
N GLN A 387 11.65 12.64 -16.03
CA GLN A 387 12.12 11.57 -16.88
C GLN A 387 11.24 10.31 -16.75
N ALA A 388 10.85 9.93 -15.53
CA ALA A 388 9.97 8.79 -15.29
C ALA A 388 8.63 8.92 -16.04
N TYR A 389 8.01 10.11 -16.03
CA TYR A 389 6.76 10.32 -16.76
C TYR A 389 6.90 10.15 -18.29
N THR A 390 8.08 10.40 -18.86
CA THR A 390 8.32 10.14 -20.29
C THR A 390 8.24 8.64 -20.59
N TYR A 391 8.84 7.81 -19.74
CA TYR A 391 8.76 6.35 -19.89
C TYR A 391 7.36 5.81 -19.67
N TYR A 392 6.57 6.38 -18.74
CA TYR A 392 5.17 6.01 -18.60
C TYR A 392 4.34 6.38 -19.84
N ASP A 393 4.61 7.52 -20.47
CA ASP A 393 3.97 7.87 -21.75
C ASP A 393 4.34 6.85 -22.84
N ASP A 394 5.60 6.45 -22.95
CA ASP A 394 6.04 5.44 -23.94
C ASP A 394 5.42 4.05 -23.67
N ALA A 395 5.37 3.63 -22.40
CA ALA A 395 4.72 2.39 -21.99
C ALA A 395 3.21 2.42 -22.24
N LEU A 396 2.55 3.56 -22.04
CA LEU A 396 1.12 3.75 -22.32
C LEU A 396 0.83 3.72 -23.83
N HIS A 397 1.73 4.24 -24.66
CA HIS A 397 1.64 4.09 -26.11
C HIS A 397 1.81 2.62 -26.53
N ALA A 398 2.76 1.89 -25.94
CA ALA A 398 2.93 0.47 -26.18
C ALA A 398 1.66 -0.31 -25.78
N LEU A 399 1.09 0.00 -24.62
CA LEU A 399 -0.20 -0.55 -24.16
C LEU A 399 -1.30 -0.28 -25.19
N LEU A 400 -1.54 0.98 -25.57
CA LEU A 400 -2.55 1.36 -26.57
C LEU A 400 -2.40 0.67 -27.92
N TYR A 401 -1.17 0.49 -28.39
CA TYR A 401 -0.90 -0.12 -29.69
C TYR A 401 -1.05 -1.65 -29.67
N HIS A 402 -0.90 -2.27 -28.50
CA HIS A 402 -0.91 -3.73 -28.34
C HIS A 402 -2.20 -4.29 -27.70
N LEU A 403 -3.14 -3.42 -27.30
CA LEU A 403 -4.45 -3.78 -26.73
C LEU A 403 -5.47 -4.54 -27.62
N PRO A 404 -5.29 -4.85 -28.93
CA PRO A 404 -6.14 -5.86 -29.57
C PRO A 404 -5.85 -7.28 -29.07
N GLU A 405 -4.67 -7.52 -28.50
CA GLU A 405 -4.29 -8.77 -27.86
C GLU A 405 -4.21 -8.51 -26.34
N PRO A 406 -4.58 -9.47 -25.48
CA PRO A 406 -4.39 -9.29 -24.05
C PRO A 406 -2.90 -8.99 -23.81
N THR A 407 -2.64 -7.86 -23.16
CA THR A 407 -1.39 -7.64 -22.41
C THR A 407 -1.07 -8.89 -21.59
N PHE A 408 0.18 -9.14 -21.19
CA PHE A 408 0.57 -10.35 -20.43
C PHE A 408 -0.27 -10.64 -19.17
N THR A 409 -1.14 -9.69 -18.79
CA THR A 409 -2.41 -9.93 -18.12
C THR A 409 -3.04 -11.25 -18.56
N HIS A 410 -2.82 -12.28 -17.74
CA HIS A 410 -3.92 -13.18 -17.46
C HIS A 410 -5.12 -12.28 -17.18
N SER A 411 -6.23 -12.50 -17.90
CA SER A 411 -7.53 -12.31 -17.27
C SER A 411 -7.47 -13.18 -16.02
N LEU A 412 -7.01 -12.59 -14.92
CA LEU A 412 -7.30 -13.06 -13.59
C LEU A 412 -8.82 -13.04 -13.61
N LYS A 413 -9.45 -14.17 -13.97
CA LYS A 413 -10.78 -14.47 -13.48
C LYS A 413 -10.55 -14.41 -12.00
N PRO A 414 -10.89 -13.29 -11.34
CA PRO A 414 -10.57 -13.14 -9.95
C PRO A 414 -11.22 -14.37 -9.34
N ASN A 415 -10.46 -15.20 -8.65
CA ASN A 415 -11.12 -16.22 -7.86
C ASN A 415 -11.99 -15.40 -6.92
N MET A 416 -13.29 -15.29 -7.21
CA MET A 416 -14.16 -14.23 -6.67
C MET A 416 -14.16 -14.23 -5.13
N LYS A 417 -13.70 -15.35 -4.54
CA LYS A 417 -13.45 -15.54 -3.12
C LYS A 417 -12.33 -14.64 -2.54
N HIS A 418 -11.29 -14.29 -3.29
CA HIS A 418 -10.13 -13.54 -2.80
C HIS A 418 -10.13 -12.07 -3.24
N SER A 419 -10.78 -11.75 -4.37
CA SER A 419 -10.82 -10.37 -4.90
C SER A 419 -11.50 -9.37 -3.98
N THR A 420 -12.41 -9.81 -3.10
CA THR A 420 -13.05 -8.97 -2.09
C THR A 420 -12.17 -8.67 -0.89
N LEU A 421 -11.15 -9.50 -0.62
CA LEU A 421 -10.20 -9.31 0.48
C LEU A 421 -9.07 -8.33 0.09
N LEU A 422 -8.71 -8.30 -1.20
CA LEU A 422 -7.50 -7.67 -1.72
C LEU A 422 -7.61 -6.16 -2.04
N ASN A 423 -8.81 -5.58 -2.01
CA ASN A 423 -9.00 -4.20 -2.46
C ASN A 423 -8.31 -3.14 -1.58
N SER A 424 -7.99 -3.47 -0.32
CA SER A 424 -7.33 -2.54 0.60
C SER A 424 -6.59 -3.26 1.74
N ILE A 425 -5.64 -4.13 1.39
CA ILE A 425 -4.72 -4.71 2.38
C ILE A 425 -3.49 -3.81 2.57
N LYS A 426 -3.11 -3.59 3.83
CA LYS A 426 -1.93 -2.86 4.28
C LYS A 426 -1.26 -3.63 5.42
N ALA A 427 0.06 -3.73 5.44
CA ALA A 427 0.72 -4.00 6.72
C ALA A 427 0.67 -2.73 7.57
N ILE A 428 0.42 -2.87 8.88
CA ILE A 428 0.53 -1.78 9.84
C ILE A 428 1.62 -2.16 10.83
N GLY A 429 2.64 -1.33 10.94
CA GLY A 429 3.64 -1.41 12.01
C GLY A 429 4.69 -2.50 11.85
N ASP A 430 5.60 -2.53 12.84
CA ASP A 430 6.76 -3.42 12.91
C ASP A 430 6.48 -4.74 13.64
N ASP A 431 5.30 -4.85 14.24
CA ASP A 431 4.80 -5.94 15.09
C ASP A 431 4.13 -7.07 14.30
N GLY A 432 4.17 -6.97 12.96
CA GLY A 432 3.64 -8.01 12.10
C GLY A 432 2.11 -8.07 12.18
N LEU A 433 1.46 -6.92 12.16
CA LEU A 433 0.01 -6.82 12.09
C LEU A 433 -0.38 -6.44 10.66
N VAL A 434 -1.20 -7.26 9.99
CA VAL A 434 -1.63 -6.95 8.61
C VAL A 434 -3.09 -6.56 8.60
N PHE A 435 -3.34 -5.29 8.35
CA PHE A 435 -4.66 -4.70 8.24
C PHE A 435 -5.27 -4.93 6.86
N PHE A 436 -6.55 -5.25 6.82
CA PHE A 436 -7.32 -5.30 5.58
C PHE A 436 -8.70 -4.70 5.80
N THR A 437 -9.26 -4.11 4.76
CA THR A 437 -10.60 -3.54 4.78
C THR A 437 -11.22 -3.64 3.39
N ASN A 438 -12.54 -3.56 3.27
CA ASN A 438 -13.23 -3.25 2.02
C ASN A 438 -13.68 -1.79 1.93
N VAL A 439 -13.44 -1.00 2.99
CA VAL A 439 -13.76 0.42 3.03
C VAL A 439 -12.86 1.14 2.05
N GLU A 440 -13.48 1.91 1.16
CA GLU A 440 -12.76 2.71 0.18
C GLU A 440 -11.85 3.71 0.89
N LEU A 441 -10.56 3.65 0.54
CA LEU A 441 -9.55 4.44 1.19
C LEU A 441 -9.24 5.73 0.41
N LEU A 442 -9.07 5.64 -0.90
CA LEU A 442 -8.88 6.80 -1.75
C LEU A 442 -10.11 6.93 -2.65
N PRO A 443 -10.47 8.16 -3.05
CA PRO A 443 -11.53 8.34 -4.03
C PRO A 443 -11.29 7.43 -5.24
N LEU A 444 -12.27 6.62 -5.60
CA LEU A 444 -12.20 5.74 -6.75
C LEU A 444 -11.83 6.56 -7.99
N VAL A 445 -10.81 6.09 -8.71
CA VAL A 445 -10.52 6.53 -10.08
C VAL A 445 -11.65 6.01 -10.98
N GLY A 446 -12.81 6.65 -10.91
CA GLY A 446 -14.06 6.20 -11.52
C GLY A 446 -14.32 6.78 -12.92
N ALA A 447 -15.51 6.49 -13.46
CA ALA A 447 -15.91 6.90 -14.83
C ALA A 447 -15.95 8.42 -15.07
N ARG A 448 -16.02 9.24 -14.01
CA ARG A 448 -15.90 10.71 -14.11
C ARG A 448 -14.48 11.13 -14.49
N ASP A 449 -13.52 10.26 -14.21
CA ASP A 449 -12.09 10.44 -14.40
C ASP A 449 -11.58 9.45 -15.47
N SER A 450 -12.36 9.30 -16.54
CA SER A 450 -11.91 8.50 -17.68
C SER A 450 -10.87 9.28 -18.46
N TRP A 451 -9.67 8.72 -18.58
CA TRP A 451 -8.65 9.22 -19.47
C TRP A 451 -9.11 9.10 -20.92
N ASN A 452 -8.96 10.19 -21.68
CA ASN A 452 -9.49 10.31 -23.04
C ASN A 452 -8.48 9.97 -24.15
N GLY A 453 -7.34 9.40 -23.80
CA GLY A 453 -6.26 9.10 -24.76
C GLY A 453 -5.42 10.30 -25.22
N GLN A 454 -5.80 11.54 -24.87
CA GLN A 454 -5.15 12.76 -25.37
C GLN A 454 -4.25 13.45 -24.34
N THR A 455 -4.47 13.17 -23.06
CA THR A 455 -3.72 13.79 -21.96
C THR A 455 -2.46 12.96 -21.71
N THR A 456 -1.28 13.57 -21.69
CA THR A 456 -0.06 12.81 -21.31
C THR A 456 -0.15 12.33 -19.87
N PHE A 457 0.55 11.24 -19.53
CA PHE A 457 0.62 10.70 -18.17
C PHE A 457 1.08 11.78 -17.19
N ARG A 458 2.13 12.54 -17.55
CA ARG A 458 2.58 13.69 -16.74
C ARG A 458 1.44 14.67 -16.47
N ARG A 459 0.71 15.07 -17.51
CA ARG A 459 -0.36 16.05 -17.37
C ARG A 459 -1.52 15.51 -16.53
N TRP A 460 -1.80 14.21 -16.64
CA TRP A 460 -2.76 13.51 -15.79
C TRP A 460 -2.40 13.60 -14.31
N VAL A 461 -1.16 13.24 -13.96
CA VAL A 461 -0.64 13.32 -12.58
C VAL A 461 -0.70 14.76 -12.07
N GLU A 462 -0.30 15.75 -12.88
CA GLU A 462 -0.40 17.17 -12.51
C GLU A 462 -1.83 17.60 -12.17
N LEU A 463 -2.83 17.16 -12.95
CA LEU A 463 -4.24 17.45 -12.68
C LEU A 463 -4.68 16.82 -11.35
N ARG A 464 -4.27 15.58 -11.07
CA ARG A 464 -4.56 14.91 -9.78
C ARG A 464 -3.93 15.60 -8.59
N LYS A 465 -2.66 15.99 -8.69
CA LYS A 465 -1.97 16.78 -7.65
C LYS A 465 -2.70 18.11 -7.39
N MET A 466 -3.25 18.76 -8.43
CA MET A 466 -4.06 19.97 -8.27
C MET A 466 -5.39 19.71 -7.54
N GLU A 467 -6.03 18.55 -7.73
CA GLU A 467 -7.28 18.17 -7.06
C GLU A 467 -7.13 18.01 -5.54
N LEU A 468 -5.99 17.51 -5.06
CA LEU A 468 -5.73 17.43 -3.61
C LEU A 468 -5.52 18.79 -2.96
N THR A 469 -5.16 19.84 -3.70
CA THR A 469 -4.57 21.08 -3.16
C THR A 469 -3.23 20.83 -2.48
N LEU A 470 -2.30 21.80 -2.58
CA LEU A 470 -0.95 21.69 -2.00
C LEU A 470 -0.97 21.38 -0.49
N SER A 471 -1.96 21.91 0.25
CA SER A 471 -2.10 21.66 1.68
C SER A 471 -2.39 20.20 1.99
N ARG A 472 -3.30 19.54 1.24
CA ARG A 472 -3.56 18.13 1.49
C ARG A 472 -2.41 17.27 1.00
N THR A 473 -1.76 17.60 -0.12
CA THR A 473 -0.58 16.85 -0.59
C THR A 473 0.54 16.86 0.46
N LEU A 474 0.85 18.02 1.06
CA LEU A 474 1.86 18.09 2.13
C LEU A 474 1.42 17.32 3.39
N GLU A 475 0.13 17.38 3.76
CA GLU A 475 -0.42 16.60 4.86
C GLU A 475 -0.35 15.09 4.57
N THR A 476 -0.65 14.63 3.36
CA THR A 476 -0.47 13.23 2.91
C THR A 476 0.93 12.71 3.16
N ILE A 477 1.93 13.53 2.81
CA ILE A 477 3.34 13.19 2.83
C ILE A 477 3.84 13.08 4.27
N GLU A 478 3.46 14.04 5.12
CA GLU A 478 4.01 14.15 6.48
C GLU A 478 3.34 13.22 7.49
N SER A 479 2.07 12.84 7.28
CA SER A 479 1.25 12.28 8.35
C SER A 479 0.66 10.90 8.05
N GLY A 480 0.84 10.39 6.85
CA GLY A 480 0.36 9.07 6.54
C GLY A 480 -1.03 9.04 5.92
N TYR A 481 -1.44 7.91 5.38
CA TYR A 481 -2.73 7.82 4.70
C TYR A 481 -3.92 8.09 5.64
N GLY A 482 -3.95 7.57 6.86
CA GLY A 482 -5.08 7.84 7.78
C GLY A 482 -5.16 9.33 8.16
N ALA A 483 -4.02 10.01 8.11
CA ALA A 483 -3.94 11.44 8.32
C ALA A 483 -4.41 12.29 7.15
N LEU A 484 -4.62 11.74 5.95
CA LEU A 484 -5.22 12.47 4.82
C LEU A 484 -6.52 13.19 5.20
N PHE A 485 -7.26 12.65 6.17
CA PHE A 485 -8.61 13.08 6.48
C PHE A 485 -8.76 13.80 7.82
N ASP A 486 -7.93 13.51 8.82
CA ASP A 486 -7.94 14.21 10.13
C ASP A 486 -6.65 14.99 10.40
N ARG A 487 -5.71 14.93 9.46
CA ARG A 487 -4.37 15.50 9.50
C ARG A 487 -3.47 14.88 10.58
N ASP A 488 -3.88 13.83 11.30
CA ASP A 488 -3.16 13.28 12.46
C ASP A 488 -2.13 12.22 12.07
N PRO A 489 -0.80 12.46 12.24
CA PRO A 489 0.25 11.54 11.83
C PRO A 489 0.22 10.17 12.52
N TYR A 490 -0.55 10.05 13.59
CA TYR A 490 -0.75 8.81 14.32
C TYR A 490 -2.06 8.11 13.94
N SER A 491 -2.75 8.56 12.89
CA SER A 491 -3.93 7.87 12.38
C SER A 491 -3.53 6.79 11.39
N ASN A 492 -3.56 5.53 11.83
CA ASN A 492 -3.27 4.37 10.98
C ASN A 492 -4.36 4.12 9.92
N PHE A 493 -5.62 4.34 10.27
CA PHE A 493 -6.75 4.24 9.36
C PHE A 493 -7.76 5.33 9.65
N LYS A 494 -8.36 5.87 8.58
CA LYS A 494 -9.54 6.72 8.65
C LYS A 494 -10.41 6.48 7.41
N SER A 495 -11.72 6.32 7.59
CA SER A 495 -12.64 6.03 6.49
C SER A 495 -12.87 7.24 5.58
N PHE A 496 -13.00 7.00 4.26
CA PHE A 496 -13.49 8.00 3.32
C PHE A 496 -15.03 7.96 3.28
N GLY A 497 -15.65 8.66 4.24
CA GLY A 497 -17.12 8.74 4.34
C GLY A 497 -17.72 7.82 5.41
N ALA A 498 -19.04 7.69 5.36
CA ALA A 498 -19.83 6.94 6.33
C ALA A 498 -19.70 5.43 6.10
N ALA A 499 -19.52 4.68 7.18
CA ALA A 499 -19.53 3.22 7.14
C ALA A 499 -20.95 2.71 6.82
N ILE A 500 -21.05 1.76 5.90
CA ILE A 500 -22.30 1.10 5.51
C ILE A 500 -22.33 -0.36 5.97
N ALA A 501 -23.52 -0.96 6.00
CA ALA A 501 -23.67 -2.36 6.35
C ALA A 501 -22.81 -3.26 5.44
N GLY A 502 -22.03 -4.16 6.05
CA GLY A 502 -21.09 -5.03 5.35
C GLY A 502 -19.70 -4.44 5.12
N ASP A 503 -19.48 -3.16 5.43
CA ASP A 503 -18.12 -2.63 5.56
C ASP A 503 -17.41 -3.34 6.71
N TYR A 504 -16.10 -3.57 6.57
CA TYR A 504 -15.31 -4.22 7.59
C TYR A 504 -13.90 -3.66 7.66
N VAL A 505 -13.30 -3.78 8.84
CA VAL A 505 -11.86 -3.67 9.07
C VAL A 505 -11.39 -4.94 9.74
N GLY A 506 -10.23 -5.44 9.36
CA GLY A 506 -9.73 -6.71 9.84
C GLY A 506 -8.22 -6.75 9.90
N TRP A 507 -7.72 -7.76 10.60
CA TRP A 507 -6.32 -8.00 10.85
C TRP A 507 -5.99 -9.47 10.69
N LYS A 508 -4.87 -9.76 10.02
CA LYS A 508 -4.17 -11.02 10.19
C LYS A 508 -3.29 -10.87 11.42
N VAL A 509 -3.47 -11.76 12.37
CA VAL A 509 -2.84 -11.71 13.68
C VAL A 509 -1.81 -12.85 13.80
N PRO A 510 -0.68 -12.64 14.49
CA PRO A 510 0.27 -13.71 14.77
C PRO A 510 -0.39 -14.79 15.64
N HIS A 511 -0.12 -16.07 15.32
CA HIS A 511 -0.73 -17.23 15.98
C HIS A 511 -0.55 -17.27 17.51
N THR A 512 0.51 -16.66 18.03
CA THR A 512 0.82 -16.63 19.47
C THR A 512 0.06 -15.58 20.25
N SER A 513 -0.69 -14.70 19.57
CA SER A 513 -1.29 -13.54 20.20
C SER A 513 -2.59 -13.90 20.90
N THR A 514 -2.85 -13.25 22.03
CA THR A 514 -4.01 -13.58 22.88
C THR A 514 -5.14 -12.57 22.78
N ALA A 515 -4.82 -11.32 22.46
CA ALA A 515 -5.81 -10.28 22.21
C ALA A 515 -5.31 -9.29 21.16
N LEU A 516 -6.28 -8.66 20.48
CA LEU A 516 -6.07 -7.50 19.61
C LEU A 516 -6.62 -6.27 20.33
N HIS A 517 -5.81 -5.22 20.41
CA HIS A 517 -6.17 -3.92 20.97
C HIS A 517 -6.17 -2.87 19.87
N LEU A 518 -7.13 -1.94 19.95
CA LEU A 518 -7.31 -0.82 19.03
C LEU A 518 -7.45 0.48 19.81
N ALA A 519 -6.77 1.53 19.39
CA ALA A 519 -7.06 2.89 19.82
C ALA A 519 -7.93 3.60 18.77
N THR A 520 -9.11 4.06 19.16
CA THR A 520 -10.09 4.71 18.28
C THR A 520 -10.63 6.00 18.88
N ASP A 521 -11.11 6.90 18.04
CA ASP A 521 -11.70 8.17 18.44
C ASP A 521 -13.23 8.09 18.71
N SER A 522 -13.85 6.93 18.46
CA SER A 522 -15.30 6.72 18.60
C SER A 522 -15.66 5.28 18.95
N THR A 523 -16.42 5.08 20.04
CA THR A 523 -16.99 3.77 20.39
C THR A 523 -18.31 3.47 19.70
N ARG A 524 -18.95 4.47 19.07
CA ARG A 524 -20.30 4.29 18.47
C ARG A 524 -20.30 3.28 17.33
N ILE A 525 -19.23 3.26 16.55
CA ILE A 525 -19.08 2.34 15.42
C ILE A 525 -18.77 0.95 15.92
N PHE A 526 -17.82 0.82 16.84
CA PHE A 526 -17.49 -0.48 17.44
C PHE A 526 -18.60 -1.06 18.31
N ALA A 527 -19.62 -0.28 18.68
CA ALA A 527 -20.84 -0.79 19.30
C ALA A 527 -21.81 -1.47 18.30
N SER A 528 -21.58 -1.31 17.00
CA SER A 528 -22.44 -1.80 15.90
C SER A 528 -21.67 -2.70 14.93
N VAL A 529 -20.62 -3.38 15.42
CA VAL A 529 -19.87 -4.35 14.63
C VAL A 529 -20.02 -5.76 15.18
N ASP A 530 -20.18 -6.71 14.26
CA ASP A 530 -19.99 -8.11 14.54
C ASP A 530 -18.51 -8.45 14.40
N THR A 531 -17.99 -9.24 15.33
CA THR A 531 -16.64 -9.79 15.25
C THR A 531 -16.69 -11.13 14.55
N GLU A 532 -15.91 -11.25 13.49
CA GLU A 532 -15.76 -12.49 12.73
C GLU A 532 -14.32 -12.97 12.76
N TYR A 533 -14.14 -14.28 12.81
CA TYR A 533 -12.84 -14.94 12.81
C TYR A 533 -12.71 -15.86 11.60
N SER A 534 -11.48 -16.02 11.12
CA SER A 534 -11.16 -16.96 10.06
C SER A 534 -9.79 -17.59 10.28
N SER A 535 -9.63 -18.85 9.90
CA SER A 535 -8.32 -19.52 9.86
C SER A 535 -7.61 -19.33 8.52
N ASP A 536 -8.36 -19.09 7.44
CA ASP A 536 -7.84 -19.02 6.06
C ASP A 536 -8.07 -17.65 5.39
N GLY A 537 -8.78 -16.75 6.05
CA GLY A 537 -9.18 -15.44 5.50
C GLY A 537 -10.36 -15.52 4.52
N VAL A 538 -10.91 -16.72 4.28
CA VAL A 538 -11.95 -16.98 3.28
C VAL A 538 -13.25 -17.40 3.95
N ALA A 539 -13.19 -18.36 4.87
CA ALA A 539 -14.34 -18.84 5.64
C ALA A 539 -14.41 -18.09 6.97
N TRP A 540 -15.48 -17.32 7.16
CA TRP A 540 -15.67 -16.46 8.32
C TRP A 540 -16.73 -17.03 9.25
N ILE A 541 -16.45 -16.99 10.55
CA ILE A 541 -17.36 -17.40 11.62
C ILE A 541 -17.67 -16.17 12.46
N SER A 542 -18.94 -15.79 12.53
CA SER A 542 -19.38 -14.69 13.39
C SER A 542 -19.48 -15.14 14.85
N HIS A 543 -18.93 -14.33 15.74
CA HIS A 543 -18.99 -14.49 17.19
C HIS A 543 -19.81 -13.37 17.85
N GLY A 544 -20.54 -12.58 17.05
CA GLY A 544 -21.26 -11.39 17.51
C GLY A 544 -20.33 -10.29 18.02
N HIS A 545 -20.87 -9.38 18.81
CA HIS A 545 -20.11 -8.26 19.36
C HIS A 545 -19.17 -8.70 20.49
N THR A 546 -17.86 -8.71 20.23
CA THR A 546 -16.84 -9.10 21.23
C THR A 546 -15.92 -7.96 21.70
N LEU A 547 -16.05 -6.77 21.11
CA LEU A 547 -15.18 -5.64 21.44
C LEU A 547 -15.53 -5.01 22.79
N ASN A 548 -14.53 -4.91 23.66
CA ASN A 548 -14.67 -4.21 24.93
C ASN A 548 -13.92 -2.88 24.87
N CYS A 549 -14.67 -1.78 24.79
CA CYS A 549 -14.10 -0.44 24.70
C CYS A 549 -14.15 0.28 26.04
N HIS A 550 -13.03 0.88 26.44
CA HIS A 550 -12.96 1.79 27.58
C HIS A 550 -12.21 3.07 27.23
N PRO A 551 -12.47 4.18 27.95
CA PRO A 551 -11.72 5.41 27.72
C PRO A 551 -10.21 5.17 27.92
N ALA A 552 -9.41 5.42 26.88
CA ALA A 552 -7.96 5.27 26.94
C ALA A 552 -7.35 6.35 27.84
N ARG A 553 -6.10 6.13 28.25
CA ARG A 553 -5.25 7.19 28.83
C ARG A 553 -4.66 8.11 27.77
N MET A 554 -4.71 7.67 26.52
CA MET A 554 -4.17 8.37 25.36
C MET A 554 -5.15 9.44 24.86
N HIS A 555 -4.57 10.51 24.32
CA HIS A 555 -5.30 11.54 23.61
C HIS A 555 -4.69 11.63 22.22
N ASN A 556 -5.52 11.95 21.22
CA ASN A 556 -4.99 12.33 19.92
C ASN A 556 -4.24 13.67 20.04
N ARG A 557 -3.57 14.08 18.97
CA ARG A 557 -2.80 15.34 18.95
C ARG A 557 -3.63 16.60 19.22
N HIS A 558 -4.95 16.53 19.06
CA HIS A 558 -5.88 17.63 19.34
C HIS A 558 -6.36 17.63 20.79
N GLY A 559 -5.84 16.74 21.63
CA GLY A 559 -6.27 16.58 23.03
C GLY A 559 -7.62 15.89 23.18
N LYS A 560 -8.19 15.31 22.11
CA LYS A 560 -9.41 14.48 22.21
C LYS A 560 -9.01 13.13 22.78
N ARG A 561 -9.70 12.72 23.83
CA ARG A 561 -9.48 11.42 24.46
C ARG A 561 -9.85 10.28 23.50
N LEU A 562 -8.95 9.30 23.39
CA LEU A 562 -9.19 8.07 22.62
C LEU A 562 -9.89 7.02 23.48
N PHE A 563 -10.39 5.98 22.84
CA PHE A 563 -10.90 4.76 23.45
C PHE A 563 -9.99 3.60 23.07
N GLU A 564 -9.72 2.74 24.04
CA GLU A 564 -9.04 1.48 23.82
C GLU A 564 -10.12 0.40 23.74
N CYS A 565 -10.21 -0.26 22.60
CA CYS A 565 -11.11 -1.37 22.34
C CYS A 565 -10.29 -2.64 22.20
N SER A 566 -10.69 -3.72 22.88
CA SER A 566 -9.99 -5.01 22.81
C SER A 566 -10.92 -6.15 22.48
N THR A 567 -10.42 -7.14 21.76
CA THR A 567 -11.10 -8.42 21.54
C THR A 567 -10.14 -9.60 21.81
N PRO A 568 -10.59 -10.65 22.53
CA PRO A 568 -9.79 -11.85 22.71
C PRO A 568 -9.67 -12.61 21.39
N LEU A 569 -8.47 -13.07 21.07
CA LEU A 569 -8.24 -13.85 19.87
C LEU A 569 -8.54 -15.32 20.12
N ILE A 570 -9.19 -15.95 19.14
CA ILE A 570 -9.60 -17.35 19.24
C ILE A 570 -8.47 -18.21 18.67
N HIS A 571 -7.94 -19.10 19.51
CA HIS A 571 -6.92 -20.05 19.10
C HIS A 571 -7.31 -20.81 17.81
N GLY A 572 -6.37 -20.90 16.86
CA GLY A 572 -6.60 -21.53 15.56
C GLY A 572 -7.22 -20.63 14.50
N HIS A 573 -7.47 -19.35 14.80
CA HIS A 573 -7.88 -18.35 13.81
C HIS A 573 -6.77 -17.32 13.65
N ASP A 574 -6.28 -17.18 12.43
CA ASP A 574 -5.20 -16.25 12.09
C ASP A 574 -5.74 -14.89 11.65
N TYR A 575 -7.07 -14.74 11.55
CA TYR A 575 -7.73 -13.53 11.09
C TYR A 575 -8.89 -13.15 12.01
N VAL A 576 -9.03 -11.85 12.22
CA VAL A 576 -10.16 -11.24 12.91
C VAL A 576 -10.63 -10.03 12.10
N ARG A 577 -11.95 -9.82 11.98
CA ARG A 577 -12.51 -8.59 11.41
C ARG A 577 -13.73 -8.12 12.16
N PHE A 578 -13.99 -6.82 12.08
CA PHE A 578 -15.16 -6.15 12.62
C PHE A 578 -16.02 -5.69 11.45
N VAL A 579 -17.19 -6.29 11.29
CA VAL A 579 -18.12 -6.06 10.18
C VAL A 579 -19.29 -5.22 10.67
N MET A 580 -19.61 -4.15 9.96
CA MET A 580 -20.75 -3.28 10.25
C MET A 580 -22.07 -4.04 10.07
N ASP A 581 -22.90 -4.07 11.11
CA ASP A 581 -24.20 -4.77 11.11
C ASP A 581 -25.30 -4.00 10.37
N LYS A 582 -25.20 -2.67 10.34
CA LYS A 582 -26.18 -1.75 9.77
C LYS A 582 -25.53 -0.49 9.23
N ASP A 583 -26.28 0.24 8.41
CA ASP A 583 -25.89 1.55 7.92
C ASP A 583 -25.83 2.55 9.07
N MET A 584 -24.77 3.34 9.14
CA MET A 584 -24.68 4.45 10.09
C MET A 584 -25.36 5.67 9.48
N GLU A 585 -26.61 5.94 9.89
CA GLU A 585 -27.44 7.05 9.38
C GLU A 585 -26.78 8.43 9.56
N ASP A 586 -25.97 8.57 10.60
CA ASP A 586 -25.10 9.73 10.80
C ASP A 586 -23.74 9.41 10.20
N SER A 587 -23.25 10.30 9.32
CA SER A 587 -21.94 10.20 8.65
C SER A 587 -20.78 10.31 9.63
N VAL A 588 -20.60 9.30 10.48
CA VAL A 588 -19.51 9.21 11.44
C VAL A 588 -18.31 8.66 10.69
N GLU A 589 -17.44 9.57 10.24
CA GLU A 589 -16.06 9.20 9.95
C GLU A 589 -15.47 8.55 11.21
N TRP A 590 -14.62 7.54 11.01
CA TRP A 590 -13.96 6.87 12.11
C TRP A 590 -12.52 6.62 11.81
N SER A 591 -11.73 6.67 12.87
CA SER A 591 -10.31 6.40 12.81
C SER A 591 -9.92 5.28 13.75
N ILE A 592 -8.90 4.55 13.31
CA ILE A 592 -8.09 3.67 14.14
C ILE A 592 -6.72 4.34 14.17
N HIS A 593 -6.35 4.85 15.34
CA HIS A 593 -5.07 5.52 15.55
C HIS A 593 -3.96 4.48 15.71
N GLU A 594 -4.21 3.46 16.52
CA GLU A 594 -3.22 2.44 16.81
C GLU A 594 -3.89 1.08 16.88
N ALA A 595 -3.17 0.03 16.51
CA ALA A 595 -3.57 -1.34 16.72
C ALA A 595 -2.34 -2.12 17.17
N TRP A 596 -2.48 -2.96 18.20
CA TRP A 596 -1.38 -3.74 18.77
C TRP A 596 -1.88 -5.05 19.36
N MET A 597 -0.95 -5.98 19.57
CA MET A 597 -1.23 -7.32 20.10
C MET A 597 -0.82 -7.43 21.58
N ALA A 598 -1.51 -8.30 22.32
CA ALA A 598 -1.16 -8.66 23.71
C ALA A 598 -0.71 -10.12 23.87
#